data_AF-A0A3N5IGB1-F1
#
_entry.id   AF-A0A3N5IGB1-F1
#
_cell.length_a   1.000
_cell.length_b   1.000
_cell.length_c   1.000
_cell.angle_alpha   90.00
_cell.angle_beta   90.00
_cell.angle_gamma   90.00
#
_symmetry.space_group_name_H-M   'P 1'
#
loop_
_entity.id
_entity.type
_entity.pdbx_description
1 polymer ?
#
loop_
_entity_poly.entity_id
_entity_poly.type
_entity_poly.pdbx_seq_one_letter_code
_entity_poly.pdbx_strand_id
1 'polypeptide(L)'
;MHLCGYEALGLEFGRLLVGLRPDLASILLDEEVHVGFFEQEVRAILVHGGPSADGARQAGKAWRRRLPRTVDRYLRDESLALFRHELRQHILDVIDERFCAVELMAEPHSHDS
;
A
#
# COMPACT_ATOMS: atom_id res chain seq x y z
N MET A 1 10.27 7.85 0.19
CA MET A 1 8.84 7.94 -0.24
C MET A 1 8.47 7.05 -1.42
N HIS A 2 9.29 6.87 -2.46
CA HIS A 2 8.92 5.97 -3.58
C HIS A 2 8.81 4.49 -3.15
N LEU A 3 9.60 4.09 -2.15
CA LEU A 3 9.67 2.72 -1.60
C LEU A 3 8.46 2.36 -0.73
N CYS A 4 7.94 3.28 0.08
CA CYS A 4 6.81 3.02 0.99
C CYS A 4 5.58 2.42 0.29
N GLY A 5 5.30 2.86 -0.95
CA GLY A 5 4.21 2.26 -1.72
C GLY A 5 4.53 0.85 -2.22
N TYR A 6 5.76 0.60 -2.67
CA TYR A 6 6.16 -0.73 -3.11
C TYR A 6 6.16 -1.73 -1.96
N GLU A 7 6.63 -1.34 -0.77
CA GLU A 7 6.58 -2.20 0.41
C GLU A 7 5.11 -2.47 0.81
N ALA A 8 4.24 -1.45 0.80
CA ALA A 8 2.83 -1.66 1.11
C ALA A 8 2.16 -2.65 0.14
N LEU A 9 2.49 -2.55 -1.15
CA LEU A 9 2.03 -3.50 -2.16
C LEU A 9 2.64 -4.90 -1.99
N GLY A 10 3.95 -4.97 -1.68
CA GLY A 10 4.67 -6.21 -1.41
C GLY A 10 4.09 -6.97 -0.24
N LEU A 11 3.76 -6.26 0.84
CA LEU A 11 3.10 -6.80 2.03
C LEU A 11 1.74 -7.44 1.70
N GLU A 12 0.88 -6.77 0.93
CA GLU A 12 -0.43 -7.35 0.57
C GLU A 12 -0.28 -8.61 -0.30
N PHE A 13 0.72 -8.65 -1.20
CA PHE A 13 1.03 -9.90 -1.91
C PHE A 13 1.61 -10.97 -0.99
N GLY A 14 2.45 -10.60 -0.02
CA GLY A 14 2.97 -11.52 1.01
C GLY A 14 1.84 -12.18 1.80
N ARG A 15 0.81 -11.41 2.20
CA ARG A 15 -0.37 -11.92 2.92
C ARG A 15 -1.14 -12.95 2.08
N LEU A 16 -1.39 -12.65 0.80
CA LEU A 16 -2.04 -13.58 -0.12
C LEU A 16 -1.18 -14.84 -0.33
N LEU A 17 0.13 -14.68 -0.50
CA LEU A 17 1.06 -15.77 -0.75
C LEU A 17 1.09 -16.78 0.41
N VAL A 18 1.17 -16.30 1.66
CA VAL A 18 1.21 -17.17 2.84
C VAL A 18 -0.09 -17.95 3.02
N GLY A 19 -1.24 -17.38 2.62
CA GLY A 19 -2.51 -18.11 2.60
C GLY A 19 -2.50 -19.34 1.67
N LEU A 20 -1.71 -19.28 0.58
CA LEU A 20 -1.56 -20.39 -0.38
C LEU A 20 -0.35 -21.29 -0.09
N ARG A 21 0.72 -20.70 0.43
CA ARG A 21 2.03 -21.32 0.67
C ARG A 21 2.56 -20.91 2.04
N PRO A 22 2.07 -21.55 3.13
CA PRO A 22 2.48 -21.20 4.49
C PRO A 22 3.98 -21.36 4.74
N ASP A 23 4.65 -22.21 3.96
CA ASP A 23 6.09 -22.43 4.01
C ASP A 23 6.91 -21.21 3.57
N LEU A 24 6.29 -20.22 2.92
CA LEU A 24 6.91 -18.95 2.52
C LEU A 24 6.63 -17.81 3.51
N ALA A 25 6.21 -18.13 4.74
CA ALA A 25 5.89 -17.13 5.79
C ALA A 25 7.03 -16.15 6.07
N SER A 26 8.30 -16.55 5.88
CA SER A 26 9.43 -15.65 6.06
C SER A 26 9.37 -14.41 5.16
N ILE A 27 8.83 -14.54 3.94
CA ILE A 27 8.66 -13.42 3.01
C ILE A 27 7.69 -12.39 3.60
N LEU A 28 6.55 -12.84 4.13
CA LEU A 28 5.59 -11.93 4.78
C LEU A 28 6.23 -11.20 5.97
N LEU A 29 7.02 -11.90 6.79
CA LEU A 29 7.69 -11.30 7.95
C LEU A 29 8.68 -10.20 7.52
N ASP A 30 9.42 -10.41 6.43
CA ASP A 30 10.34 -9.41 5.90
C ASP A 30 9.58 -8.17 5.40
N GLU A 31 8.48 -8.36 4.66
CA GLU A 31 7.63 -7.26 4.18
C GLU A 31 6.98 -6.48 5.33
N GLU A 32 6.58 -7.14 6.42
CA GLU A 32 6.05 -6.47 7.61
C GLU A 32 7.10 -5.55 8.26
N VAL A 33 8.35 -6.00 8.33
CA VAL A 33 9.48 -5.19 8.81
C VAL A 33 9.73 -3.99 7.90
N HIS A 34 9.75 -4.20 6.58
CA HIS A 34 9.98 -3.12 5.62
C HIS A 34 8.89 -2.05 5.70
N VAL A 35 7.62 -2.45 5.63
CA VAL A 35 6.49 -1.51 5.73
C VAL A 35 6.55 -0.75 7.06
N GLY A 36 6.77 -1.44 8.18
CA GLY A 36 6.86 -0.81 9.50
C GLY A 36 7.96 0.25 9.55
N PHE A 37 9.13 -0.03 8.99
CA PHE A 37 10.23 0.93 8.90
C PHE A 37 9.83 2.17 8.08
N PHE A 38 9.26 1.99 6.88
CA PHE A 38 8.89 3.14 6.05
C PHE A 38 7.73 3.97 6.62
N GLU A 39 6.76 3.33 7.26
CA GLU A 39 5.66 4.03 7.93
C GLU A 39 6.19 4.93 9.06
N GLN A 40 7.20 4.48 9.82
CA GLN A 40 7.85 5.28 10.86
C GLN A 40 8.61 6.48 10.26
N GLU A 41 9.41 6.24 9.22
CA GLU A 41 10.16 7.30 8.52
C GLU A 41 9.22 8.37 7.93
N VAL A 42 8.10 7.94 7.36
CA VAL A 42 7.07 8.83 6.83
C VAL A 42 6.47 9.70 7.93
N ARG A 43 6.08 9.11 9.07
CA ARG A 43 5.55 9.88 10.21
C ARG A 43 6.57 10.90 10.72
N ALA A 44 7.84 10.51 10.82
CA ALA A 44 8.90 11.41 11.26
C ALA A 44 9.02 12.65 10.34
N ILE A 45 8.94 12.45 9.02
CA ILE A 45 8.93 13.56 8.05
C ILE A 45 7.70 14.45 8.23
N LEU A 46 6.52 13.86 8.45
CA LEU A 46 5.27 14.60 8.50
C LEU A 46 5.09 15.41 9.79
N VAL A 47 5.58 14.93 10.94
CA VAL A 47 5.50 15.61 12.24
C VAL A 47 6.14 17.01 12.20
N HIS A 48 7.21 17.18 11.43
CA HIS A 48 7.91 18.46 11.33
C HIS A 48 7.25 19.46 10.36
N GLY A 49 6.25 19.02 9.58
CA GLY A 49 5.55 19.86 8.61
C GLY A 49 6.45 20.44 7.52
N GLY A 50 6.00 21.55 6.92
CA GLY A 50 6.76 22.31 5.94
C GLY A 50 6.98 21.59 4.59
N PRO A 51 7.94 22.06 3.77
CA PRO A 51 8.13 21.60 2.40
C PRO A 51 8.39 20.09 2.26
N SER A 52 9.06 19.48 3.24
CA SER A 52 9.32 18.03 3.24
C SER A 52 8.04 17.22 3.45
N ALA A 53 7.15 17.68 4.35
CA ALA A 53 5.85 17.04 4.55
C ALA A 53 4.94 17.21 3.32
N ASP A 54 4.95 18.38 2.69
CA ASP A 54 4.21 18.62 1.44
C ASP A 54 4.71 17.73 0.30
N GLY A 55 6.03 17.60 0.18
CA GLY A 55 6.68 16.70 -0.77
C GLY A 55 6.32 15.24 -0.54
N ALA A 56 6.26 14.81 0.72
CA ALA A 56 5.77 13.48 1.08
C ALA A 56 4.31 13.29 0.64
N ARG A 57 3.39 14.18 1.02
CA ARG A 57 1.98 14.09 0.61
C ARG A 57 1.80 14.08 -0.91
N GLN A 58 2.59 14.87 -1.65
CA GLN A 58 2.60 14.82 -3.13
C GLN A 58 3.09 13.47 -3.66
N ALA A 59 4.16 12.93 -3.11
CA ALA A 59 4.69 11.63 -3.51
C ALA A 59 3.69 10.51 -3.21
N GLY A 60 3.00 10.54 -2.07
CA GLY A 60 1.91 9.62 -1.72
C GLY A 60 0.77 9.67 -2.74
N LYS A 61 0.27 10.86 -3.06
CA LYS A 61 -0.76 11.07 -4.10
C LYS A 61 -0.31 10.58 -5.48
N ALA A 62 0.93 10.83 -5.85
CA ALA A 62 1.49 10.37 -7.13
C ALA A 62 1.62 8.84 -7.17
N TRP A 63 1.89 8.19 -6.04
CA TRP A 63 1.91 6.74 -5.93
C TRP A 63 0.49 6.16 -6.02
N ARG A 64 -0.47 6.76 -5.31
CA ARG A 64 -1.89 6.38 -5.37
C ARG A 64 -2.48 6.40 -6.79
N ARG A 65 -2.08 7.36 -7.61
CA ARG A 65 -2.50 7.42 -9.03
C ARG A 65 -1.93 6.27 -9.88
N ARG A 66 -0.75 5.74 -9.53
CA ARG A 66 -0.08 4.68 -10.27
C ARG A 66 -0.51 3.28 -9.82
N LEU A 67 -0.89 3.14 -8.55
CA LEU A 67 -1.28 1.91 -7.89
C LEU A 67 -2.25 1.02 -8.68
N PRO A 68 -3.40 1.53 -9.15
CA PRO A 68 -4.37 0.67 -9.84
C PRO A 68 -3.77 -0.06 -11.04
N ARG A 69 -3.02 0.67 -11.89
CA ARG A 69 -2.37 0.08 -13.06
C ARG A 69 -1.29 -0.93 -12.68
N THR A 70 -0.58 -0.68 -11.58
CA THR A 70 0.43 -1.61 -11.07
C THR A 70 -0.23 -2.91 -10.58
N VAL A 71 -1.28 -2.81 -9.78
CA VAL A 71 -2.05 -3.96 -9.28
C VAL A 71 -2.66 -4.75 -10.44
N ASP A 72 -3.28 -4.06 -11.41
CA ASP A 72 -3.83 -4.69 -12.62
C ASP A 72 -2.79 -5.52 -13.38
N ARG A 73 -1.53 -5.07 -13.40
CA ARG A 73 -0.42 -5.80 -14.04
C ARG A 73 -0.07 -7.08 -13.30
N TYR A 74 -0.07 -7.07 -11.96
CA TYR A 74 0.23 -8.25 -11.15
C TYR A 74 -0.91 -9.28 -11.19
N LEU A 75 -2.16 -8.81 -11.26
CA LEU A 75 -3.35 -9.67 -11.33
C LEU A 75 -3.74 -10.08 -12.76
N ARG A 76 -2.84 -9.89 -13.74
CA ARG A 76 -3.13 -10.12 -15.16
C ARG A 76 -3.31 -11.60 -15.51
N ASP A 77 -2.77 -12.51 -14.71
CA ASP A 77 -2.86 -13.94 -14.98
C ASP A 77 -4.32 -14.42 -15.06
N GLU A 78 -4.60 -15.36 -15.96
CA GLU A 78 -5.96 -15.88 -16.17
C GLU A 78 -6.43 -16.75 -15.02
N SER A 79 -5.52 -17.37 -14.26
CA SER A 79 -5.87 -18.12 -13.04
C SER A 79 -6.55 -17.24 -11.99
N LEU A 80 -6.32 -15.91 -12.03
CA LEU A 80 -6.91 -14.93 -11.13
C LEU A 80 -8.17 -14.27 -11.71
N ALA A 81 -8.60 -14.61 -12.92
CA ALA A 81 -9.67 -13.89 -13.62
C ALA A 81 -10.97 -13.79 -12.81
N LEU A 82 -11.35 -14.87 -12.10
CA LEU A 82 -12.56 -14.92 -11.28
C LEU A 82 -12.51 -13.99 -10.06
N PHE A 83 -11.33 -13.76 -9.50
CA PHE A 83 -11.13 -12.98 -8.27
C PHE A 83 -10.51 -11.60 -8.53
N ARG A 84 -10.14 -11.30 -9.78
CA ARG A 84 -9.32 -10.14 -10.15
C ARG A 84 -9.89 -8.83 -9.63
N HIS A 85 -11.20 -8.63 -9.76
CA HIS A 85 -11.86 -7.41 -9.33
C HIS A 85 -11.81 -7.26 -7.79
N GLU A 86 -12.17 -8.31 -7.08
CA GLU A 86 -12.21 -8.33 -5.61
C GLU A 86 -10.81 -8.18 -5.00
N LEU A 87 -9.83 -8.94 -5.51
CA LEU A 87 -8.43 -8.84 -5.08
C LEU A 87 -7.86 -7.45 -5.34
N ARG A 88 -8.13 -6.88 -6.52
CA ARG A 88 -7.70 -5.52 -6.85
C ARG A 88 -8.28 -4.52 -5.86
N GLN A 89 -9.59 -4.59 -5.62
CA GLN A 89 -10.27 -3.65 -4.72
C GLN A 89 -9.72 -3.77 -3.30
N HIS A 90 -9.62 -4.99 -2.77
CA HIS A 90 -9.08 -5.26 -1.44
C HIS A 90 -7.66 -4.70 -1.26
N ILE A 91 -6.74 -4.99 -2.20
CA ILE A 91 -5.36 -4.49 -2.14
C ILE A 91 -5.33 -2.96 -2.15
N LEU A 92 -6.14 -2.32 -3.00
CA LEU A 92 -6.18 -0.86 -3.09
C LEU A 92 -6.73 -0.22 -1.81
N ASP A 93 -7.78 -0.80 -1.22
CA ASP A 93 -8.42 -0.30 -0.01
C ASP A 93 -7.48 -0.39 1.20
N VAL A 94 -6.80 -1.52 1.39
CA VAL A 94 -5.85 -1.68 2.51
C VAL A 94 -4.65 -0.73 2.36
N ILE A 95 -4.16 -0.50 1.14
CA ILE A 95 -3.07 0.47 0.92
C ILE A 95 -3.56 1.90 1.17
N ASP A 96 -4.80 2.23 0.82
CA ASP A 96 -5.41 3.54 1.10
C ASP A 96 -5.55 3.78 2.60
N GLU A 97 -6.04 2.78 3.34
CA GLU A 97 -6.12 2.82 4.80
C GLU A 97 -4.75 3.08 5.42
N ARG A 98 -3.71 2.38 4.98
CA ARG A 98 -2.33 2.59 5.45
C ARG A 98 -1.84 4.01 5.16
N PHE A 99 -2.02 4.49 3.93
CA PHE A 99 -1.61 5.83 3.55
C PHE A 99 -2.34 6.91 4.37
N CYS A 100 -3.60 6.69 4.73
CA CYS A 100 -4.34 7.57 5.64
C CYS A 100 -3.81 7.47 7.08
N ALA A 101 -3.53 6.27 7.58
CA ALA A 101 -3.04 6.03 8.94
C ALA A 101 -1.66 6.66 9.22
N VAL A 102 -0.85 6.87 8.17
CA VAL A 102 0.41 7.62 8.26
C VAL A 102 0.29 9.07 7.78
N GLU A 103 -0.93 9.57 7.56
CA GLU A 103 -1.22 10.93 7.08
C GLU A 103 -0.60 11.30 5.71
N LEU A 104 -0.24 10.33 4.88
CA LEU A 104 0.19 10.62 3.51
C LEU A 104 -0.96 11.08 2.62
N MET A 105 -2.16 10.63 2.94
CA MET A 105 -3.40 11.04 2.31
C MET A 105 -4.41 11.49 3.36
N ALA A 106 -5.37 12.30 2.95
CA ALA A 106 -6.53 12.59 3.78
C ALA A 106 -7.45 11.36 3.79
N GLU A 107 -8.08 11.08 4.91
CA GLU A 107 -9.14 10.09 4.96
C GLU A 107 -10.21 10.44 3.91
N PRO A 108 -10.69 9.45 3.13
CA PRO A 108 -11.86 9.66 2.30
C PRO A 108 -12.99 10.04 3.24
N HIS A 109 -13.44 11.29 3.16
CA HIS A 109 -14.61 11.71 3.92
C HIS A 109 -15.77 10.85 3.43
N SER A 110 -16.33 10.02 4.30
CA SER A 110 -17.58 9.33 4.06
C SER A 110 -18.58 10.37 3.58
N HIS A 111 -18.96 10.30 2.31
CA HIS A 111 -19.95 11.20 1.74
C HIS A 111 -21.31 10.75 2.30
N ASP A 112 -21.64 11.23 3.50
CA ASP A 112 -23.00 11.17 4.02
C ASP A 112 -23.85 12.16 3.22
N SER A 113 -24.68 11.66 2.30
CA SER A 113 -25.93 12.26 1.82
C SER A 113 -26.69 11.26 0.95
#